data_AF-A0A9W7AVG4-F1
#
_entry.id   AF-A0A9W7AVG4-F1
#
_cell.length_a   1.000
_cell.length_b   1.000
_cell.length_c   1.000
_cell.angle_alpha   90.00
_cell.angle_beta   90.00
_cell.angle_gamma   90.00
#
_symmetry.space_group_name_H-M   'P 1'
#
loop_
_entity.id
_entity.type
_entity.pdbx_description
1 polymer ?
#
loop_
_entity_poly.entity_id
_entity_poly.type
_entity_poly.pdbx_seq_one_letter_code
_entity_poly.pdbx_strand_id
1 'polypeptide(L)'
;MIILVLFLTLLCAHPDVSAQAPDRGSTVFNMDLTTILLNNNEITHENSTYIQRIDACFELNRPLIEPSRGRAYFAMGATDHEFTALTNIRNYVTRCMRGTPYNEFMLHNPSATTADYLQSSLDETEELIAHYKRQLFELKGDAIEGSPMPVISRIDNGDLQPYYLRGRGNFWFTTIHQLEHHVEQILHLVHKELLPIEFLQYGMNIRYKIVPAIAQALAKDCVYFGKKDRSEGCPDDIRVSYYMLDDWMIREMYGLHNKLVYSAVEAPAVFGSALAVNPELDFEGIQDAYFRGDVLQIDNLLTPAALYNIRKVALESTTFFDSKVGYLGSYMDDGLQSVWIMKLARELQELMPRVLKDQALRQAWFYKYDIGSEDENYSRGIKVHADLARVNLNIWLTPDEANLDPSSGGLLIYDTLPGSDEFEASNFADWNNWENVNDMMTYLKESDAKITKVTNKQNRCAMFNSALLHETDQFKFKEGYENRRINLTLLFGLDTQVEEKPTGVLTKFE
;
A
#
# COMPACT_ATOMS: atom_id res chain seq x y z
N MET A 1 -47.32 -9.74 38.54
CA MET A 1 -46.08 -9.54 37.76
C MET A 1 -46.04 -10.58 36.65
N ILE A 2 -45.91 -10.12 35.40
CA ILE A 2 -45.43 -10.78 34.17
C ILE A 2 -46.16 -12.05 33.66
N ILE A 3 -46.44 -12.00 32.35
CA ILE A 3 -47.38 -12.75 31.50
C ILE A 3 -46.75 -12.78 30.07
N LEU A 4 -46.84 -13.81 29.23
CA LEU A 4 -47.25 -15.22 29.40
C LEU A 4 -46.79 -16.06 28.17
N VAL A 5 -46.54 -17.36 28.40
CA VAL A 5 -46.47 -18.54 27.49
C VAL A 5 -47.05 -18.36 26.05
N LEU A 6 -46.43 -18.95 25.01
CA LEU A 6 -47.04 -19.93 24.05
C LEU A 6 -46.18 -20.31 22.80
N PHE A 7 -46.05 -21.63 22.54
CA PHE A 7 -46.10 -22.42 21.27
C PHE A 7 -45.13 -22.12 20.09
N LEU A 8 -44.51 -23.04 19.31
CA LEU A 8 -44.71 -24.44 18.83
C LEU A 8 -45.51 -24.58 17.49
N THR A 9 -45.00 -25.42 16.56
CA THR A 9 -45.56 -25.94 15.27
C THR A 9 -45.45 -25.08 13.98
N LEU A 10 -45.41 -25.62 12.74
CA LEU A 10 -44.81 -26.82 12.07
C LEU A 10 -45.21 -26.79 10.54
N LEU A 11 -44.53 -27.55 9.65
CA LEU A 11 -44.96 -27.89 8.24
C LEU A 11 -44.98 -26.67 7.24
N CYS A 12 -44.98 -26.74 5.90
CA CYS A 12 -44.72 -27.69 4.79
C CYS A 12 -44.68 -26.85 3.47
N ALA A 13 -44.28 -27.27 2.25
CA ALA A 13 -43.59 -28.44 1.67
C ALA A 13 -43.14 -28.09 0.21
N HIS A 14 -42.38 -28.96 -0.49
CA HIS A 14 -42.25 -28.93 -1.97
C HIS A 14 -43.51 -29.51 -2.65
N PRO A 15 -43.94 -29.00 -3.83
CA PRO A 15 -43.47 -29.61 -5.09
C PRO A 15 -43.34 -28.69 -6.34
N ASP A 16 -42.60 -29.23 -7.32
CA ASP A 16 -42.67 -29.12 -8.80
C ASP A 16 -42.38 -27.85 -9.64
N VAL A 17 -41.25 -27.95 -10.36
CA VAL A 17 -41.04 -27.82 -11.83
C VAL A 17 -41.43 -26.51 -12.58
N SER A 18 -40.42 -25.75 -13.05
CA SER A 18 -40.08 -25.68 -14.50
C SER A 18 -38.84 -24.83 -14.86
N ALA A 19 -37.96 -25.41 -15.69
CA ALA A 19 -37.13 -24.78 -16.75
C ALA A 19 -36.16 -23.58 -16.51
N GLN A 20 -34.86 -23.90 -16.65
CA GLN A 20 -33.82 -23.19 -17.43
C GLN A 20 -33.50 -21.69 -17.22
N ALA A 21 -32.34 -21.43 -16.59
CA ALA A 21 -31.21 -20.72 -17.22
C ALA A 21 -29.90 -21.05 -16.46
N PRO A 22 -28.72 -21.16 -17.12
CA PRO A 22 -27.45 -21.29 -16.41
C PRO A 22 -26.99 -19.90 -15.92
N ASP A 23 -27.15 -19.66 -14.62
CA ASP A 23 -26.67 -18.42 -14.00
C ASP A 23 -25.13 -18.36 -14.04
N ARG A 24 -24.59 -17.26 -14.56
CA ARG A 24 -23.13 -17.05 -14.67
C ARG A 24 -22.62 -16.50 -13.34
N GLY A 25 -22.56 -17.41 -12.36
CA GLY A 25 -22.28 -17.06 -10.97
C GLY A 25 -21.01 -16.25 -10.77
N SER A 26 -21.18 -15.04 -10.24
CA SER A 26 -20.15 -14.33 -9.50
C SER A 26 -19.86 -15.10 -8.20
N THR A 27 -18.82 -15.94 -8.20
CA THR A 27 -18.32 -16.59 -6.98
C THR A 27 -17.65 -15.57 -6.05
N VAL A 28 -18.48 -14.79 -5.36
CA VAL A 28 -18.12 -14.17 -4.09
C VAL A 28 -17.91 -15.31 -3.10
N PHE A 29 -16.66 -15.55 -2.71
CA PHE A 29 -16.32 -16.50 -1.65
C PHE A 29 -16.86 -15.97 -0.31
N ASN A 30 -18.11 -16.33 -0.01
CA ASN A 30 -18.77 -15.98 1.24
C ASN A 30 -18.29 -16.93 2.35
N MET A 31 -17.01 -16.78 2.73
CA MET A 31 -16.38 -17.55 3.79
C MET A 31 -16.79 -16.97 5.14
N ASP A 32 -17.49 -17.76 5.96
CA ASP A 32 -18.07 -17.28 7.22
C ASP A 32 -17.01 -17.05 8.31
N LEU A 33 -16.37 -15.87 8.26
CA LEU A 33 -15.39 -15.38 9.24
C LEU A 33 -15.92 -15.39 10.69
N THR A 34 -17.25 -15.36 10.88
CA THR A 34 -17.90 -15.48 12.18
C THR A 34 -17.59 -16.82 12.85
N THR A 35 -17.48 -17.90 12.08
CA THR A 35 -17.13 -19.24 12.59
C THR A 35 -15.67 -19.31 13.08
N ILE A 36 -14.75 -18.55 12.47
CA ILE A 36 -13.36 -18.43 12.95
C ILE A 36 -13.33 -17.63 14.26
N LEU A 37 -14.13 -16.56 14.38
CA LEU A 37 -14.19 -15.72 15.58
C LEU A 37 -14.81 -16.46 16.79
N LEU A 38 -15.86 -17.25 16.59
CA LEU A 38 -16.55 -17.95 17.68
C LEU A 38 -15.71 -19.05 18.35
N ASN A 39 -14.75 -19.66 17.63
CA ASN A 39 -13.83 -20.65 18.19
C ASN A 39 -12.57 -20.03 18.82
N ASN A 40 -12.31 -18.73 18.64
CA ASN A 40 -11.07 -18.06 19.09
C ASN A 40 -11.12 -17.49 20.52
N ASN A 41 -12.17 -17.78 21.30
CA ASN A 41 -12.23 -17.39 22.72
C ASN A 41 -11.38 -18.27 23.66
N GLU A 42 -10.79 -19.36 23.16
CA GLU A 42 -9.88 -20.25 23.91
C GLU A 42 -8.55 -20.47 23.15
N ILE A 43 -7.71 -19.43 23.04
CA ILE A 43 -6.35 -19.58 22.51
C ILE A 43 -5.38 -19.87 23.67
N THR A 44 -5.28 -21.15 24.03
CA THR A 44 -4.13 -21.69 24.79
C THR A 44 -3.10 -22.32 23.84
N HIS A 45 -1.81 -22.11 24.14
CA HIS A 45 -0.69 -22.62 23.35
C HIS A 45 -0.72 -24.14 23.16
N GLU A 46 -0.54 -24.62 21.91
CA GLU A 46 0.22 -25.85 21.65
C GLU A 46 0.73 -25.93 20.19
N ASN A 47 1.89 -26.58 20.02
CA ASN A 47 2.81 -26.43 18.88
C ASN A 47 2.43 -27.16 17.57
N SER A 48 1.17 -27.53 17.36
CA SER A 48 0.70 -28.15 16.10
C SER A 48 -0.08 -27.19 15.20
N THR A 49 -0.37 -25.96 15.66
CA THR A 49 -1.23 -25.01 14.93
C THR A 49 -0.46 -24.08 13.97
N TYR A 50 0.87 -24.14 13.89
CA TYR A 50 1.66 -23.20 13.09
C TYR A 50 1.58 -23.48 11.58
N ILE A 51 1.83 -24.72 11.15
CA ILE A 51 1.76 -25.12 9.73
C ILE A 51 0.32 -24.98 9.19
N GLN A 52 -0.69 -25.31 9.99
CA GLN A 52 -2.10 -25.08 9.62
C GLN A 52 -2.47 -23.59 9.49
N ARG A 53 -1.77 -22.69 10.20
CA ARG A 53 -1.91 -21.24 9.95
C ARG A 53 -1.28 -20.86 8.62
N ILE A 54 -0.11 -21.40 8.27
CA ILE A 54 0.58 -21.10 7.00
C ILE A 54 -0.28 -21.53 5.81
N ASP A 55 -0.81 -22.75 5.76
CA ASP A 55 -1.68 -23.19 4.65
C ASP A 55 -2.98 -22.37 4.55
N ALA A 56 -3.64 -22.08 5.69
CA ALA A 56 -4.82 -21.22 5.70
C ALA A 56 -4.51 -19.76 5.30
N CYS A 57 -3.35 -19.24 5.73
CA CYS A 57 -2.82 -17.95 5.29
C CYS A 57 -2.53 -17.93 3.79
N PHE A 58 -1.96 -19.02 3.25
CA PHE A 58 -1.66 -19.15 1.83
C PHE A 58 -2.92 -19.24 0.98
N GLU A 59 -3.93 -20.02 1.36
CA GLU A 59 -5.18 -20.11 0.60
C GLU A 59 -5.99 -18.79 0.68
N LEU A 60 -5.94 -18.06 1.81
CA LEU A 60 -6.47 -16.69 1.90
C LEU A 60 -5.70 -15.67 1.02
N ASN A 61 -4.43 -15.93 0.73
CA ASN A 61 -3.54 -15.00 0.01
C ASN A 61 -3.03 -15.54 -1.33
N ARG A 62 -3.67 -16.61 -1.85
CA ARG A 62 -3.25 -17.28 -3.07
C ARG A 62 -3.29 -16.26 -4.22
N PRO A 63 -2.18 -15.98 -4.91
CA PRO A 63 -2.21 -15.04 -6.02
C PRO A 63 -3.17 -15.57 -7.08
N LEU A 64 -4.22 -14.80 -7.37
CA LEU A 64 -5.05 -15.05 -8.53
C LEU A 64 -4.16 -14.92 -9.76
N ILE A 65 -4.11 -15.97 -10.58
CA ILE A 65 -3.35 -16.03 -11.83
C ILE A 65 -4.13 -15.26 -12.92
N GLU A 66 -4.78 -14.15 -12.56
CA GLU A 66 -5.60 -13.30 -13.43
C GLU A 66 -5.15 -11.83 -13.32
N PRO A 67 -4.59 -11.26 -14.41
CA PRO A 67 -4.08 -9.90 -14.48
C PRO A 67 -4.97 -8.78 -13.95
N SER A 68 -6.28 -8.87 -14.18
CA SER A 68 -7.24 -7.78 -13.94
C SER A 68 -7.67 -7.63 -12.47
N ARG A 69 -7.24 -8.54 -11.58
CA ARG A 69 -7.60 -8.52 -10.15
C ARG A 69 -6.40 -8.21 -9.28
N GLY A 70 -5.91 -6.98 -9.38
CA GLY A 70 -5.08 -6.40 -8.32
C GLY A 70 -5.77 -6.59 -6.97
N ARG A 71 -5.02 -7.04 -5.95
CA ARG A 71 -5.53 -7.61 -4.68
C ARG A 71 -6.81 -6.91 -4.17
N ALA A 72 -7.99 -7.44 -4.51
CA ALA A 72 -9.29 -6.93 -4.04
C ALA A 72 -9.60 -7.37 -2.60
N TYR A 73 -8.56 -7.55 -1.79
CA TYR A 73 -8.63 -8.08 -0.44
C TYR A 73 -8.63 -6.91 0.55
N PHE A 74 -9.72 -6.81 1.34
CA PHE A 74 -9.91 -5.88 2.48
C PHE A 74 -10.33 -4.43 2.21
N ALA A 75 -10.83 -4.16 1.00
CA ALA A 75 -11.82 -3.11 0.74
C ALA A 75 -13.21 -3.41 1.37
N MET A 76 -13.23 -3.95 2.60
CA MET A 76 -14.43 -3.93 3.44
C MET A 76 -14.79 -2.45 3.67
N GLY A 77 -16.05 -2.08 3.38
CA GLY A 77 -16.59 -0.75 3.66
C GLY A 77 -16.64 -0.49 5.16
N ALA A 78 -15.52 -0.04 5.72
CA ALA A 78 -15.21 -0.12 7.13
C ALA A 78 -15.43 1.20 7.88
N THR A 79 -16.61 1.81 7.70
CA THR A 79 -17.09 2.92 8.53
C THR A 79 -18.28 2.54 9.41
N ASP A 80 -18.96 1.42 9.10
CA ASP A 80 -20.34 1.17 9.56
C ASP A 80 -20.48 -0.01 10.54
N HIS A 81 -19.40 -0.76 10.81
CA HIS A 81 -19.37 -1.87 11.77
C HIS A 81 -18.30 -1.66 12.85
N GLU A 82 -18.45 -2.36 13.98
CA GLU A 82 -17.63 -2.16 15.20
C GLU A 82 -16.13 -2.10 14.89
N PHE A 83 -15.59 -0.89 14.99
CA PHE A 83 -14.23 -0.48 14.61
C PHE A 83 -13.13 -1.46 15.08
N THR A 84 -13.28 -1.97 16.30
CA THR A 84 -12.35 -2.91 16.93
C THR A 84 -12.32 -4.28 16.23
N ALA A 85 -13.46 -4.80 15.78
CA ALA A 85 -13.54 -6.11 15.12
C ALA A 85 -12.82 -6.11 13.77
N LEU A 86 -13.08 -5.09 12.94
CA LEU A 86 -12.42 -4.93 11.63
C LEU A 86 -10.92 -4.66 11.76
N THR A 87 -10.52 -3.88 12.77
CA THR A 87 -9.10 -3.65 13.09
C THR A 87 -8.43 -4.95 13.49
N ASN A 88 -9.04 -5.77 14.35
CA ASN A 88 -8.48 -7.06 14.77
C ASN A 88 -8.35 -8.07 13.61
N ILE A 89 -9.31 -8.12 12.69
CA ILE A 89 -9.23 -8.97 11.48
C ILE A 89 -8.08 -8.50 10.58
N ARG A 90 -8.00 -7.19 10.29
CA ARG A 90 -6.87 -6.62 9.53
C ARG A 90 -5.53 -6.90 10.21
N ASN A 91 -5.47 -6.75 11.53
CA ASN A 91 -4.27 -7.04 12.30
C ASN A 91 -3.80 -8.49 12.10
N TYR A 92 -4.70 -9.46 12.26
CA TYR A 92 -4.44 -10.89 12.06
C TYR A 92 -3.95 -11.17 10.64
N VAL A 93 -4.66 -10.71 9.61
CA VAL A 93 -4.31 -10.96 8.20
C VAL A 93 -2.98 -10.31 7.83
N THR A 94 -2.69 -9.10 8.31
CA THR A 94 -1.37 -8.49 8.12
C THR A 94 -0.25 -9.32 8.75
N ARG A 95 -0.41 -9.83 9.98
CA ARG A 95 0.62 -10.63 10.66
C ARG A 95 0.83 -12.00 9.99
N CYS A 96 -0.28 -12.60 9.55
CA CYS A 96 -0.35 -13.78 8.70
C CYS A 96 0.41 -13.60 7.35
N MET A 97 0.30 -12.44 6.70
CA MET A 97 1.03 -12.13 5.47
C MET A 97 2.48 -11.69 5.70
N ARG A 98 2.71 -10.80 6.65
CA ARG A 98 3.93 -9.96 6.79
C ARG A 98 4.81 -10.36 7.96
N GLY A 99 4.45 -11.38 8.72
CA GLY A 99 5.09 -11.74 10.00
C GLY A 99 4.62 -10.86 11.16
N THR A 100 4.90 -11.32 12.38
CA THR A 100 4.68 -10.55 13.61
C THR A 100 5.85 -9.59 13.82
N PRO A 101 5.63 -8.28 14.07
CA PRO A 101 6.73 -7.33 14.26
C PRO A 101 7.51 -7.58 15.54
N TYR A 102 8.80 -7.22 15.52
CA TYR A 102 9.75 -7.43 16.62
C TYR A 102 9.20 -6.94 17.98
N ASN A 103 8.62 -5.75 18.03
CA ASN A 103 8.07 -5.20 19.27
C ASN A 103 6.86 -6.00 19.78
N GLU A 104 6.06 -6.61 18.91
CA GLU A 104 4.96 -7.50 19.31
C GLU A 104 5.47 -8.91 19.66
N PHE A 105 6.47 -9.42 18.95
CA PHE A 105 7.12 -10.70 19.23
C PHE A 105 7.76 -10.71 20.63
N MET A 106 8.51 -9.67 20.98
CA MET A 106 9.19 -9.55 22.29
C MET A 106 8.20 -9.37 23.45
N LEU A 107 7.06 -8.72 23.22
CA LEU A 107 6.00 -8.61 24.23
C LEU A 107 5.37 -9.96 24.58
N HIS A 108 5.21 -10.86 23.60
CA HIS A 108 4.66 -12.20 23.81
C HIS A 108 5.72 -13.23 24.23
N ASN A 109 7.00 -12.99 23.92
CA ASN A 109 8.11 -13.89 24.21
C ASN A 109 9.19 -13.19 25.06
N PRO A 110 8.91 -12.85 26.34
CA PRO A 110 9.81 -12.03 27.16
C PRO A 110 11.14 -12.71 27.55
N SER A 111 11.33 -13.99 27.20
CA SER A 111 12.59 -14.73 27.37
C SER A 111 13.33 -14.99 26.05
N ALA A 112 12.77 -14.57 24.91
CA ALA A 112 13.45 -14.65 23.62
C ALA A 112 14.48 -13.53 23.47
N THR A 113 15.36 -13.68 22.49
CA THR A 113 16.40 -12.73 22.11
C THR A 113 16.14 -12.18 20.71
N THR A 114 16.87 -11.13 20.31
CA THR A 114 16.86 -10.65 18.92
C THR A 114 17.26 -11.75 17.93
N ALA A 115 18.16 -12.66 18.32
CA ALA A 115 18.58 -13.77 17.47
C ALA A 115 17.45 -14.77 17.23
N ASP A 116 16.62 -15.06 18.25
CA ASP A 116 15.46 -15.96 18.12
C ASP A 116 14.41 -15.37 17.17
N TYR A 117 14.17 -14.05 17.23
CA TYR A 117 13.29 -13.35 16.29
C TYR A 117 13.82 -13.43 14.85
N LEU A 118 15.11 -13.13 14.64
CA LEU A 118 15.72 -13.16 13.31
C LEU A 118 15.74 -14.58 12.72
N GLN A 119 15.95 -15.60 13.55
CA GLN A 119 15.88 -16.99 13.13
C GLN A 119 14.45 -17.42 12.78
N SER A 120 13.45 -17.10 13.63
CA SER A 120 12.03 -17.36 13.34
C SER A 120 11.60 -16.74 12.00
N SER A 121 11.98 -15.47 11.77
CA SER A 121 11.69 -14.78 10.52
C SER A 121 12.36 -15.47 9.31
N LEU A 122 13.59 -15.98 9.47
CA LEU A 122 14.28 -16.68 8.40
C LEU A 122 13.61 -18.03 8.11
N ASP A 123 13.32 -18.83 9.13
CA ASP A 123 12.69 -20.16 9.02
C ASP A 123 11.32 -20.07 8.32
N GLU A 124 10.47 -19.12 8.74
CA GLU A 124 9.19 -18.78 8.09
C GLU A 124 9.36 -18.50 6.58
N THR A 125 10.36 -17.69 6.24
CA THR A 125 10.61 -17.29 4.86
C THR A 125 11.19 -18.45 4.06
N GLU A 126 11.99 -19.33 4.65
CA GLU A 126 12.48 -20.54 3.99
C GLU A 126 11.36 -21.57 3.73
N GLU A 127 10.38 -21.69 4.63
CA GLU A 127 9.17 -22.49 4.41
C GLU A 127 8.31 -21.92 3.27
N LEU A 128 8.07 -20.61 3.28
CA LEU A 128 7.40 -19.87 2.19
C LEU A 128 8.10 -20.08 0.84
N ILE A 129 9.44 -19.96 0.83
CA ILE A 129 10.31 -20.20 -0.33
C ILE A 129 10.13 -21.62 -0.87
N ALA A 130 10.19 -22.62 0.02
CA ALA A 130 10.07 -24.03 -0.36
C ALA A 130 8.67 -24.34 -0.92
N HIS A 131 7.61 -23.77 -0.34
CA HIS A 131 6.24 -23.94 -0.82
C HIS A 131 6.02 -23.34 -2.21
N TYR A 132 6.46 -22.11 -2.44
CA TYR A 132 6.38 -21.46 -3.75
C TYR A 132 7.14 -22.25 -4.83
N LYS A 133 8.33 -22.76 -4.49
CA LYS A 133 9.11 -23.61 -5.40
C LYS A 133 8.34 -24.88 -5.80
N ARG A 134 7.69 -25.58 -4.86
CA ARG A 134 6.84 -26.75 -5.16
C ARG A 134 5.71 -26.40 -6.14
N GLN A 135 4.98 -25.31 -5.89
CA GLN A 135 3.89 -24.87 -6.78
C GLN A 135 4.38 -24.55 -8.21
N LEU A 136 5.55 -23.92 -8.36
CA LEU A 136 6.14 -23.68 -9.69
C LEU A 136 6.50 -24.97 -10.44
N PHE A 137 6.96 -26.01 -9.74
CA PHE A 137 7.23 -27.32 -10.35
C PHE A 137 5.93 -28.02 -10.76
N GLU A 138 4.91 -28.01 -9.91
CA GLU A 138 3.59 -28.57 -10.21
C GLU A 138 2.94 -27.90 -11.44
N LEU A 139 3.01 -26.57 -11.53
CA LEU A 139 2.46 -25.79 -12.65
C LEU A 139 3.18 -26.03 -13.98
N LYS A 140 4.46 -26.40 -13.96
CA LYS A 140 5.24 -26.67 -15.18
C LYS A 140 5.08 -28.10 -15.71
N GLY A 141 4.45 -29.00 -14.97
CA GLY A 141 4.30 -30.42 -15.36
C GLY A 141 5.59 -31.26 -15.27
N ASP A 142 6.75 -30.62 -15.28
CA ASP A 142 8.08 -31.24 -15.16
C ASP A 142 8.49 -31.46 -13.68
N ALA A 143 7.66 -32.18 -12.93
CA ALA A 143 7.96 -32.59 -11.55
C ALA A 143 8.98 -33.75 -11.54
N ILE A 144 10.23 -33.47 -11.92
CA ILE A 144 11.37 -34.35 -11.66
C ILE A 144 12.09 -33.87 -10.40
N GLU A 145 11.90 -34.63 -9.33
CA GLU A 145 12.58 -34.43 -8.05
C GLU A 145 14.10 -34.40 -8.25
N GLY A 146 14.74 -33.26 -7.92
CA GLY A 146 16.18 -33.04 -8.10
C GLY A 146 16.61 -32.23 -9.34
N SER A 147 15.69 -31.73 -10.17
CA SER A 147 16.04 -30.78 -11.23
C SER A 147 16.60 -29.46 -10.66
N PRO A 148 17.71 -28.92 -11.20
CA PRO A 148 18.27 -27.65 -10.73
C PRO A 148 17.32 -26.48 -11.04
N MET A 149 17.17 -25.54 -10.11
CA MET A 149 16.29 -24.40 -10.29
C MET A 149 16.76 -23.50 -11.45
N PRO A 150 15.84 -22.98 -12.29
CA PRO A 150 16.17 -21.92 -13.23
C PRO A 150 16.50 -20.64 -12.46
N VAL A 151 17.71 -20.12 -12.67
CA VAL A 151 18.13 -18.81 -12.13
C VAL A 151 17.44 -17.72 -12.96
N ILE A 152 16.38 -17.12 -12.43
CA ILE A 152 15.66 -16.01 -13.08
C ILE A 152 16.40 -14.71 -12.73
N SER A 153 17.59 -14.52 -13.32
CA SER A 153 18.50 -13.41 -12.99
C SER A 153 18.05 -12.03 -13.50
N ARG A 154 17.04 -11.97 -14.37
CA ARG A 154 16.47 -10.74 -14.95
C ARG A 154 15.00 -10.94 -15.33
N ILE A 155 14.18 -9.91 -15.09
CA ILE A 155 12.73 -9.86 -15.44
C ILE A 155 12.52 -9.40 -16.88
N ASP A 156 13.46 -8.64 -17.41
CA ASP A 156 13.56 -8.19 -18.80
C ASP A 156 14.16 -9.27 -19.73
N ASN A 157 14.30 -10.50 -19.24
CA ASN A 157 14.44 -11.66 -20.10
C ASN A 157 13.06 -12.06 -20.68
N GLY A 158 12.87 -11.87 -21.98
CA GLY A 158 11.57 -11.99 -22.67
C GLY A 158 10.89 -13.36 -22.55
N ASP A 159 11.64 -14.42 -22.21
CA ASP A 159 11.14 -15.79 -22.10
C ASP A 159 10.31 -16.06 -20.81
N LEU A 160 10.38 -15.18 -19.81
CA LEU A 160 9.61 -15.31 -18.56
C LEU A 160 9.06 -13.95 -18.09
N GLN A 161 8.12 -13.40 -18.86
CA GLN A 161 7.30 -12.24 -18.47
C GLN A 161 6.52 -12.55 -17.16
N PRO A 162 6.95 -12.07 -15.97
CA PRO A 162 6.39 -12.50 -14.71
C PRO A 162 5.24 -11.56 -14.32
N TYR A 163 4.32 -11.32 -15.25
CA TYR A 163 3.13 -10.49 -15.03
C TYR A 163 2.35 -11.02 -13.80
N TYR A 164 2.22 -12.35 -13.71
CA TYR A 164 1.59 -13.06 -12.59
C TYR A 164 2.31 -12.90 -11.23
N LEU A 165 3.55 -12.40 -11.20
CA LEU A 165 4.33 -12.19 -9.97
C LEU A 165 4.42 -10.73 -9.54
N ARG A 166 3.86 -9.78 -10.31
CA ARG A 166 3.77 -8.34 -9.96
C ARG A 166 2.76 -8.04 -8.84
N GLY A 167 2.55 -8.98 -7.92
CA GLY A 167 1.82 -8.73 -6.68
C GLY A 167 2.55 -7.67 -5.85
N ARG A 168 1.86 -6.58 -5.53
CA ARG A 168 2.34 -5.45 -4.70
C ARG A 168 3.17 -5.96 -3.51
N GLY A 169 4.42 -5.50 -3.41
CA GLY A 169 5.31 -5.77 -2.27
C GLY A 169 5.41 -7.24 -1.87
N ASN A 170 5.70 -8.13 -2.82
CA ASN A 170 5.98 -9.54 -2.55
C ASN A 170 7.40 -9.74 -1.93
N PHE A 171 7.72 -10.97 -1.52
CA PHE A 171 8.97 -11.32 -0.82
C PHE A 171 10.20 -11.54 -1.70
N TRP A 172 10.07 -11.37 -3.02
CA TRP A 172 11.05 -11.81 -4.01
C TRP A 172 11.61 -10.66 -4.83
N PHE A 173 10.77 -9.67 -5.13
CA PHE A 173 11.11 -8.55 -5.98
C PHE A 173 11.44 -7.32 -5.14
N THR A 174 12.46 -6.60 -5.58
CA THR A 174 12.91 -5.35 -4.98
C THR A 174 13.49 -4.43 -6.05
N THR A 175 13.80 -3.21 -5.65
CA THR A 175 14.69 -2.29 -6.36
C THR A 175 15.83 -1.87 -5.42
N ILE A 176 16.91 -1.26 -5.94
CA ILE A 176 17.97 -0.74 -5.07
C ILE A 176 17.45 0.39 -4.18
N HIS A 177 16.63 1.33 -4.69
CA HIS A 177 16.11 2.42 -3.85
C HIS A 177 15.15 1.93 -2.74
N GLN A 178 14.43 0.81 -2.95
CA GLN A 178 13.66 0.17 -1.89
C GLN A 178 14.56 -0.36 -0.78
N LEU A 179 15.63 -1.08 -1.15
CA LEU A 179 16.61 -1.60 -0.20
C LEU A 179 17.33 -0.47 0.56
N GLU A 180 17.71 0.61 -0.10
CA GLU A 180 18.32 1.79 0.53
C GLU A 180 17.37 2.47 1.53
N HIS A 181 16.09 2.60 1.19
CA HIS A 181 15.07 3.07 2.13
C HIS A 181 14.93 2.12 3.33
N HIS A 182 14.90 0.80 3.13
CA HIS A 182 14.82 -0.17 4.23
C HIS A 182 16.04 -0.05 5.17
N VAL A 183 17.24 0.15 4.63
CA VAL A 183 18.45 0.45 5.42
C VAL A 183 18.27 1.74 6.22
N GLU A 184 17.86 2.83 5.58
CA GLU A 184 17.61 4.12 6.24
C GLU A 184 16.56 4.02 7.37
N GLN A 185 15.47 3.29 7.14
CA GLN A 185 14.41 3.09 8.12
C GLN A 185 14.91 2.28 9.33
N ILE A 186 15.67 1.20 9.10
CA ILE A 186 16.26 0.41 10.20
C ILE A 186 17.29 1.24 10.98
N LEU A 187 18.14 2.02 10.30
CA LEU A 187 19.08 2.93 10.98
C LEU A 187 18.35 3.97 11.84
N HIS A 188 17.24 4.53 11.35
CA HIS A 188 16.39 5.43 12.12
C HIS A 188 15.78 4.73 13.34
N LEU A 189 15.21 3.53 13.19
CA LEU A 189 14.61 2.77 14.30
C LEU A 189 15.63 2.37 15.37
N VAL A 190 16.84 1.96 14.97
CA VAL A 190 17.94 1.66 15.91
C VAL A 190 18.42 2.93 16.61
N HIS A 191 18.55 4.05 15.90
CA HIS A 191 18.93 5.33 16.49
C HIS A 191 17.89 5.87 17.49
N LYS A 192 16.61 5.53 17.31
CA LYS A 192 15.51 5.85 18.24
C LYS A 192 15.37 4.83 19.39
N GLU A 193 16.24 3.83 19.49
CA GLU A 193 16.19 2.74 20.47
C GLU A 193 14.90 1.88 20.37
N LEU A 194 14.25 1.88 19.20
CA LEU A 194 13.01 1.13 18.91
C LEU A 194 13.29 -0.28 18.37
N LEU A 195 14.44 -0.45 17.72
CA LEU A 195 15.03 -1.75 17.40
C LEU A 195 16.42 -1.84 18.04
N PRO A 196 16.85 -3.03 18.51
CA PRO A 196 18.15 -3.21 19.12
C PRO A 196 19.28 -3.24 18.07
N ILE A 197 20.52 -3.13 18.54
CA ILE A 197 21.71 -2.88 17.71
C ILE A 197 21.99 -3.98 16.69
N GLU A 198 21.52 -5.21 16.90
CA GLU A 198 21.74 -6.35 15.98
C GLU A 198 21.11 -6.12 14.60
N PHE A 199 20.04 -5.31 14.51
CA PHE A 199 19.44 -4.91 13.23
C PHE A 199 20.38 -4.03 12.36
N LEU A 200 21.47 -3.48 12.90
CA LEU A 200 22.50 -2.87 12.06
C LEU A 200 23.14 -3.87 11.09
N GLN A 201 23.29 -5.14 11.49
CA GLN A 201 23.90 -6.15 10.62
C GLN A 201 23.06 -6.40 9.37
N TYR A 202 21.73 -6.42 9.50
CA TYR A 202 20.78 -6.45 8.38
C TYR A 202 21.02 -5.27 7.42
N GLY A 203 21.07 -4.05 7.96
CA GLY A 203 21.32 -2.85 7.15
C GLY A 203 22.68 -2.85 6.44
N MET A 204 23.72 -3.35 7.11
CA MET A 204 25.06 -3.49 6.55
C MET A 204 25.15 -4.56 5.47
N ASN A 205 24.49 -5.71 5.65
CA ASN A 205 24.41 -6.77 4.64
C ASN A 205 23.75 -6.24 3.35
N ILE A 206 22.65 -5.51 3.48
CA ILE A 206 21.99 -4.88 2.34
C ILE A 206 22.95 -3.89 1.64
N ARG A 207 23.51 -2.92 2.39
CA ARG A 207 24.30 -1.84 1.81
C ARG A 207 25.62 -2.31 1.16
N TYR A 208 26.30 -3.29 1.74
CA TYR A 208 27.67 -3.65 1.36
C TYR A 208 27.82 -5.02 0.68
N LYS A 209 26.79 -5.87 0.67
CA LYS A 209 26.79 -7.15 -0.08
C LYS A 209 25.72 -7.17 -1.17
N ILE A 210 24.45 -6.95 -0.79
CA ILE A 210 23.31 -7.22 -1.66
C ILE A 210 23.17 -6.13 -2.73
N VAL A 211 23.15 -4.85 -2.35
CA VAL A 211 23.01 -3.72 -3.28
C VAL A 211 24.12 -3.72 -4.36
N PRO A 212 25.43 -3.89 -4.02
CA PRO A 212 26.48 -4.03 -5.03
C PRO A 212 26.29 -5.25 -5.95
N ALA A 213 25.86 -6.40 -5.42
CA ALA A 213 25.63 -7.61 -6.22
C ALA A 213 24.45 -7.44 -7.19
N ILE A 214 23.35 -6.82 -6.76
CA ILE A 214 22.20 -6.49 -7.61
C ILE A 214 22.64 -5.52 -8.72
N ALA A 215 23.41 -4.48 -8.37
CA ALA A 215 23.90 -3.50 -9.32
C ALA A 215 24.77 -4.15 -10.41
N GLN A 216 25.71 -5.02 -10.03
CA GLN A 216 26.55 -5.78 -10.96
C GLN A 216 25.75 -6.76 -11.83
N ALA A 217 24.68 -7.35 -11.29
CA ALA A 217 23.81 -8.26 -12.06
C ALA A 217 22.93 -7.51 -13.09
N LEU A 218 22.47 -6.30 -12.75
CA LEU A 218 21.71 -5.43 -13.66
C LEU A 218 22.62 -4.80 -14.74
N ALA A 219 23.84 -4.38 -14.37
CA ALA A 219 24.82 -3.77 -15.26
C ALA A 219 26.24 -4.31 -14.98
N LYS A 220 26.77 -5.06 -15.94
CA LYS A 220 27.98 -5.90 -15.81
C LYS A 220 29.25 -5.19 -15.30
N ASP A 221 29.37 -3.89 -15.57
CA ASP A 221 30.54 -3.06 -15.21
C ASP A 221 30.20 -1.97 -14.17
N CYS A 222 28.99 -1.99 -13.59
CA CYS A 222 28.56 -1.05 -12.56
C CYS A 222 29.09 -1.46 -11.17
N VAL A 223 29.69 -0.50 -10.45
CA VAL A 223 30.25 -0.71 -9.12
C VAL A 223 29.59 0.24 -8.12
N TYR A 224 28.39 -0.10 -7.68
CA TYR A 224 27.52 0.80 -6.91
C TYR A 224 27.64 0.62 -5.39
N PHE A 225 27.97 1.71 -4.66
CA PHE A 225 28.06 1.72 -3.18
C PHE A 225 27.17 2.76 -2.47
N GLY A 226 26.08 3.19 -3.13
CA GLY A 226 25.12 4.13 -2.54
C GLY A 226 25.59 5.58 -2.56
N LYS A 227 26.41 5.95 -3.54
CA LYS A 227 26.63 7.33 -4.01
C LYS A 227 26.51 7.32 -5.51
N LYS A 228 25.72 8.23 -6.10
CA LYS A 228 25.63 8.36 -7.56
C LYS A 228 26.85 9.12 -8.10
N ASP A 229 28.04 8.54 -7.98
CA ASP A 229 29.16 9.02 -8.79
C ASP A 229 28.97 8.52 -10.23
N ARG A 230 28.91 9.44 -11.19
CA ARG A 230 28.84 9.11 -12.61
C ARG A 230 30.09 8.38 -13.12
N SER A 231 31.16 8.31 -12.30
CA SER A 231 32.34 7.49 -12.54
C SER A 231 32.15 5.98 -12.29
N GLU A 232 31.10 5.56 -11.56
CA GLU A 232 30.86 4.13 -11.20
C GLU A 232 30.29 3.26 -12.36
N GLY A 233 30.12 3.83 -13.56
CA GLY A 233 29.73 3.08 -14.78
C GLY A 233 28.27 2.61 -14.83
N CYS A 234 27.45 3.02 -13.86
CA CYS A 234 26.08 2.55 -13.69
C CYS A 234 25.05 3.31 -14.55
N PRO A 235 24.06 2.63 -15.16
CA PRO A 235 22.91 3.28 -15.80
C PRO A 235 22.10 4.18 -14.85
N ASP A 236 21.48 5.24 -15.38
CA ASP A 236 20.71 6.21 -14.59
C ASP A 236 19.45 5.60 -13.92
N ASP A 237 18.86 4.58 -14.53
CA ASP A 237 17.66 3.86 -14.07
C ASP A 237 17.95 2.74 -13.04
N ILE A 238 19.22 2.37 -12.82
CA ILE A 238 19.58 1.16 -12.06
C ILE A 238 18.96 1.12 -10.65
N ARG A 239 18.70 2.29 -10.04
CA ARG A 239 18.10 2.39 -8.71
C ARG A 239 16.62 2.04 -8.67
N VAL A 240 15.91 2.19 -9.79
CA VAL A 240 14.47 1.90 -9.95
C VAL A 240 14.20 0.60 -10.73
N SER A 241 15.20 0.02 -11.36
CA SER A 241 15.11 -1.29 -12.02
C SER A 241 14.80 -2.42 -11.03
N TYR A 242 13.81 -3.24 -11.37
CA TYR A 242 13.40 -4.38 -10.56
C TYR A 242 14.40 -5.54 -10.67
N TYR A 243 14.64 -6.19 -9.54
CA TYR A 243 15.47 -7.38 -9.42
C TYR A 243 14.76 -8.46 -8.60
N MET A 244 15.00 -9.73 -8.91
CA MET A 244 14.51 -10.87 -8.15
C MET A 244 15.62 -11.38 -7.22
N LEU A 245 15.38 -11.37 -5.92
CA LEU A 245 16.33 -11.76 -4.88
C LEU A 245 16.68 -13.25 -4.97
N ASP A 246 17.99 -13.54 -4.92
CA ASP A 246 18.50 -14.90 -4.75
C ASP A 246 18.27 -15.41 -3.31
N ASP A 247 18.21 -16.74 -3.14
CA ASP A 247 18.13 -17.41 -1.82
C ASP A 247 19.20 -16.91 -0.82
N TRP A 248 20.42 -16.59 -1.28
CA TRP A 248 21.49 -16.09 -0.42
C TRP A 248 21.24 -14.65 0.05
N MET A 249 20.63 -13.80 -0.78
CA MET A 249 20.28 -12.43 -0.41
C MET A 249 19.17 -12.43 0.65
N ILE A 250 18.19 -13.33 0.51
CA ILE A 250 17.10 -13.48 1.48
C ILE A 250 17.63 -13.96 2.84
N ARG A 251 18.60 -14.89 2.84
CA ARG A 251 19.29 -15.36 4.06
C ARG A 251 20.11 -14.24 4.73
N GLU A 252 20.89 -13.47 3.95
CA GLU A 252 21.63 -12.30 4.45
C GLU A 252 20.71 -11.17 4.96
N MET A 253 19.44 -11.19 4.59
CA MET A 253 18.35 -10.33 5.09
C MET A 253 17.51 -10.96 6.21
N TYR A 254 17.86 -12.14 6.73
CA TYR A 254 17.10 -12.86 7.77
C TYR A 254 15.61 -13.05 7.42
N GLY A 255 15.29 -13.17 6.12
CA GLY A 255 13.92 -13.28 5.63
C GLY A 255 13.03 -12.04 5.84
N LEU A 256 13.60 -10.89 6.24
CA LEU A 256 12.86 -9.67 6.61
C LEU A 256 12.41 -8.79 5.42
N HIS A 257 12.85 -9.06 4.19
CA HIS A 257 12.46 -8.28 3.02
C HIS A 257 10.94 -8.27 2.86
N ASN A 258 10.34 -7.08 2.81
CA ASN A 258 8.88 -6.87 2.77
C ASN A 258 8.08 -7.57 3.90
N LYS A 259 8.70 -7.85 5.06
CA LYS A 259 8.02 -8.17 6.32
C LYS A 259 7.76 -6.93 7.18
N LEU A 260 6.75 -7.02 8.05
CA LEU A 260 6.44 -6.03 9.07
C LEU A 260 7.41 -6.22 10.24
N VAL A 261 8.63 -5.68 10.13
CA VAL A 261 9.69 -5.77 11.15
C VAL A 261 9.37 -4.95 12.41
N TYR A 262 8.78 -3.76 12.27
CA TYR A 262 8.38 -2.91 13.39
C TYR A 262 7.04 -2.23 13.10
N SER A 263 6.16 -2.21 14.10
CA SER A 263 4.88 -1.50 14.05
C SER A 263 4.89 -0.38 15.09
N ALA A 264 4.71 0.86 14.64
CA ALA A 264 4.77 2.04 15.51
C ALA A 264 3.67 2.00 16.57
N VAL A 265 4.05 1.90 17.84
CA VAL A 265 3.07 1.93 18.94
C VAL A 265 2.48 3.33 19.08
N GLU A 266 1.19 3.43 18.79
CA GLU A 266 0.35 4.61 19.02
C GLU A 266 -0.15 4.59 20.48
N ALA A 267 -0.10 5.74 21.17
CA ALA A 267 -0.43 5.78 22.60
C ALA A 267 -1.93 5.49 22.86
N PRO A 268 -2.31 4.62 23.83
CA PRO A 268 -3.73 4.33 24.11
C PRO A 268 -4.59 5.52 24.56
N ALA A 269 -3.98 6.64 24.95
CA ALA A 269 -4.66 7.87 25.37
C ALA A 269 -5.54 8.53 24.27
N VAL A 270 -5.50 8.02 23.04
CA VAL A 270 -6.10 8.62 21.83
C VAL A 270 -7.61 8.41 21.70
N PHE A 271 -8.19 7.45 22.43
CA PHE A 271 -9.65 7.24 22.44
C PHE A 271 -10.42 8.26 23.31
N GLY A 272 -9.74 9.05 24.14
CA GLY A 272 -10.39 9.83 25.21
C GLY A 272 -10.81 11.27 24.87
N SER A 273 -9.99 12.05 24.17
CA SER A 273 -10.24 13.51 24.03
C SER A 273 -9.51 14.26 22.92
N ALA A 274 -8.35 13.81 22.46
CA ALA A 274 -7.60 14.53 21.41
C ALA A 274 -8.36 14.44 20.07
N LEU A 275 -8.49 15.55 19.34
CA LEU A 275 -9.01 15.56 17.97
C LEU A 275 -7.89 15.21 16.97
N ALA A 276 -8.26 14.57 15.86
CA ALA A 276 -7.39 14.38 14.72
C ALA A 276 -7.38 15.61 13.80
N VAL A 277 -8.55 16.17 13.51
CA VAL A 277 -8.75 17.35 12.66
C VAL A 277 -8.72 18.62 13.50
N ASN A 278 -8.18 19.70 12.95
CA ASN A 278 -8.22 21.03 13.55
C ASN A 278 -9.67 21.58 13.57
N PRO A 279 -10.29 21.80 14.75
CA PRO A 279 -11.67 22.28 14.85
C PRO A 279 -11.86 23.76 14.53
N GLU A 280 -10.78 24.53 14.34
CA GLU A 280 -10.83 25.97 14.04
C GLU A 280 -11.05 26.29 12.55
N LEU A 281 -11.15 25.26 11.70
CA LEU A 281 -11.36 25.41 10.26
C LEU A 281 -12.83 25.72 9.90
N ASP A 282 -13.02 26.53 8.87
CA ASP A 282 -14.36 26.82 8.31
C ASP A 282 -14.84 25.66 7.42
N PHE A 283 -15.39 24.63 8.05
CA PHE A 283 -15.91 23.46 7.33
C PHE A 283 -17.11 23.77 6.43
N GLU A 284 -17.89 24.80 6.70
CA GLU A 284 -19.00 25.20 5.83
C GLU A 284 -18.46 25.86 4.55
N GLY A 285 -17.49 26.78 4.68
CA GLY A 285 -16.77 27.37 3.55
C GLY A 285 -15.99 26.34 2.71
N ILE A 286 -15.36 25.35 3.36
CA ILE A 286 -14.67 24.22 2.69
C ILE A 286 -15.67 23.37 1.87
N GLN A 287 -16.82 22.99 2.45
CA GLN A 287 -17.84 22.22 1.73
C GLN A 287 -18.43 23.03 0.56
N ASP A 288 -18.72 24.32 0.76
CA ASP A 288 -19.22 25.21 -0.29
C ASP A 288 -18.23 25.38 -1.45
N ALA A 289 -16.93 25.45 -1.15
CA ALA A 289 -15.87 25.48 -2.16
C ALA A 289 -15.77 24.17 -2.94
N TYR A 290 -15.82 23.04 -2.25
CA TYR A 290 -15.85 21.72 -2.90
C TYR A 290 -17.01 21.58 -3.89
N PHE A 291 -18.22 22.03 -3.51
CA PHE A 291 -19.39 21.98 -4.40
C PHE A 291 -19.37 22.97 -5.58
N ARG A 292 -18.51 23.99 -5.56
CA ARG A 292 -18.23 24.82 -6.75
C ARG A 292 -17.27 24.15 -7.74
N GLY A 293 -16.63 23.05 -7.36
CA GLY A 293 -15.56 22.41 -8.11
C GLY A 293 -14.17 23.00 -7.83
N ASP A 294 -14.01 23.77 -6.75
CA ASP A 294 -12.72 24.37 -6.39
C ASP A 294 -11.70 23.28 -5.98
N VAL A 295 -10.46 23.38 -6.46
CA VAL A 295 -9.31 22.65 -5.89
C VAL A 295 -8.89 23.36 -4.61
N LEU A 296 -9.11 22.74 -3.46
CA LEU A 296 -8.90 23.36 -2.16
C LEU A 296 -7.47 23.16 -1.63
N GLN A 297 -6.93 24.22 -1.03
CA GLN A 297 -5.71 24.17 -0.22
C GLN A 297 -6.07 24.49 1.23
N ILE A 298 -5.97 23.49 2.11
CA ILE A 298 -6.34 23.60 3.54
C ILE A 298 -5.05 23.51 4.36
N ASP A 299 -4.57 24.64 4.88
CA ASP A 299 -3.41 24.71 5.79
C ASP A 299 -3.82 24.33 7.22
N ASN A 300 -2.95 23.62 7.93
CA ASN A 300 -3.16 23.14 9.30
C ASN A 300 -4.39 22.24 9.48
N LEU A 301 -4.55 21.24 8.61
CA LEU A 301 -5.68 20.30 8.66
C LEU A 301 -5.68 19.46 9.94
N LEU A 302 -4.52 18.93 10.33
CA LEU A 302 -4.37 18.05 11.48
C LEU A 302 -4.08 18.87 12.75
N THR A 303 -4.52 18.38 13.90
CA THR A 303 -4.02 18.87 15.19
C THR A 303 -2.51 18.53 15.34
N PRO A 304 -1.75 19.26 16.18
CA PRO A 304 -0.34 18.94 16.42
C PRO A 304 -0.11 17.50 16.91
N ALA A 305 -1.04 16.96 17.70
CA ALA A 305 -0.97 15.57 18.18
C ALA A 305 -1.16 14.56 17.04
N ALA A 306 -2.11 14.82 16.13
CA ALA A 306 -2.37 13.96 14.98
C ALA A 306 -1.25 14.02 13.96
N LEU A 307 -0.74 15.22 13.63
CA LEU A 307 0.43 15.40 12.77
C LEU A 307 1.63 14.61 13.30
N TYR A 308 1.94 14.73 14.60
CA TYR A 308 3.02 14.00 15.24
C TYR A 308 2.86 12.48 15.11
N ASN A 309 1.70 11.94 15.46
CA ASN A 309 1.50 10.47 15.45
C ASN A 309 1.38 9.89 14.03
N ILE A 310 0.67 10.55 13.11
CA ILE A 310 0.58 10.10 11.71
C ILE A 310 1.97 10.12 11.06
N ARG A 311 2.76 11.19 11.30
CA ARG A 311 4.17 11.24 10.86
C ARG A 311 5.02 10.16 11.53
N LYS A 312 4.81 9.87 12.82
CA LYS A 312 5.48 8.78 13.54
C LYS A 312 5.24 7.44 12.84
N VAL A 313 3.99 7.09 12.51
CA VAL A 313 3.67 5.87 11.75
C VAL A 313 4.39 5.87 10.39
N ALA A 314 4.39 6.99 9.65
CA ALA A 314 5.05 7.09 8.35
C ALA A 314 6.59 6.97 8.38
N LEU A 315 7.22 7.24 9.53
CA LEU A 315 8.68 7.11 9.73
C LEU A 315 9.06 5.76 10.35
N GLU A 316 8.28 5.27 11.31
CA GLU A 316 8.66 4.12 12.12
C GLU A 316 8.08 2.79 11.61
N SER A 317 6.82 2.75 11.16
CA SER A 317 6.20 1.48 10.71
C SER A 317 6.84 0.98 9.42
N THR A 318 7.34 -0.25 9.42
CA THR A 318 7.99 -0.88 8.26
C THR A 318 6.94 -1.49 7.34
N THR A 319 6.15 -0.63 6.68
CA THR A 319 5.00 -1.00 5.82
C THR A 319 5.18 -0.58 4.36
N PHE A 320 6.34 -0.02 4.01
CA PHE A 320 6.70 0.46 2.66
C PHE A 320 7.14 -0.70 1.76
N PHE A 321 6.18 -1.52 1.35
CA PHE A 321 6.43 -2.75 0.60
C PHE A 321 6.31 -2.58 -0.91
N ASP A 322 5.51 -1.63 -1.40
CA ASP A 322 5.32 -1.40 -2.83
C ASP A 322 6.43 -0.50 -3.38
N SER A 323 7.41 -1.06 -4.11
CA SER A 323 8.35 -0.24 -4.87
C SER A 323 7.72 0.21 -6.18
N LYS A 324 7.84 1.50 -6.48
CA LYS A 324 7.46 2.13 -7.74
C LYS A 324 8.67 2.85 -8.32
N VAL A 325 8.55 3.41 -9.52
CA VAL A 325 9.61 4.23 -10.11
C VAL A 325 9.73 5.54 -9.33
N GLY A 326 10.75 5.63 -8.47
CA GLY A 326 11.10 6.85 -7.72
C GLY A 326 10.35 7.07 -6.40
N TYR A 327 9.58 6.10 -5.89
CA TYR A 327 8.90 6.18 -4.59
C TYR A 327 8.46 4.82 -4.06
N LEU A 328 8.19 4.74 -2.76
CA LEU A 328 7.60 3.57 -2.10
C LEU A 328 6.18 3.85 -1.58
N GLY A 329 5.32 2.84 -1.65
CA GLY A 329 3.95 2.85 -1.11
C GLY A 329 3.76 1.95 0.11
N SER A 330 2.98 2.46 1.05
CA SER A 330 2.46 1.76 2.24
C SER A 330 0.94 1.92 2.25
N TYR A 331 0.19 0.82 2.23
CA TYR A 331 -1.28 0.80 2.05
C TYR A 331 -2.00 0.06 3.17
N MET A 332 -3.27 0.37 3.41
CA MET A 332 -4.08 -0.27 4.47
C MET A 332 -4.11 -1.80 4.36
N ASP A 333 -4.33 -2.31 3.14
CA ASP A 333 -4.45 -3.75 2.86
C ASP A 333 -3.12 -4.51 3.06
N ASP A 334 -2.00 -3.79 3.08
CA ASP A 334 -0.64 -4.31 3.26
C ASP A 334 -0.11 -4.10 4.69
N GLY A 335 -0.92 -3.59 5.62
CA GLY A 335 -0.54 -3.42 7.03
C GLY A 335 -0.32 -1.99 7.50
N LEU A 336 -0.69 -0.97 6.70
CA LEU A 336 -0.82 0.40 7.22
C LEU A 336 -2.01 0.48 8.19
N GLN A 337 -1.76 0.12 9.44
CA GLN A 337 -2.69 0.19 10.56
C GLN A 337 -2.31 1.41 11.41
N SER A 338 -3.25 2.36 11.53
CA SER A 338 -3.11 3.54 12.39
C SER A 338 -4.47 3.98 12.90
N VAL A 339 -4.62 4.07 14.23
CA VAL A 339 -5.84 4.60 14.84
C VAL A 339 -6.02 6.08 14.50
N TRP A 340 -4.93 6.82 14.29
CA TRP A 340 -4.98 8.24 13.92
C TRP A 340 -5.47 8.47 12.49
N ILE A 341 -5.08 7.64 11.52
CA ILE A 341 -5.59 7.74 10.14
C ILE A 341 -7.10 7.44 10.10
N MET A 342 -7.55 6.43 10.86
CA MET A 342 -8.99 6.10 10.93
C MET A 342 -9.80 7.17 11.67
N LYS A 343 -9.26 7.73 12.76
CA LYS A 343 -9.88 8.82 13.52
C LYS A 343 -9.95 10.11 12.71
N LEU A 344 -8.90 10.42 11.94
CA LEU A 344 -8.89 11.50 10.94
C LEU A 344 -10.03 11.30 9.94
N ALA A 345 -10.13 10.12 9.32
CA ALA A 345 -11.19 9.85 8.33
C ALA A 345 -12.60 10.02 8.92
N ARG A 346 -12.83 9.49 10.13
CA ARG A 346 -14.12 9.64 10.83
C ARG A 346 -14.44 11.10 11.17
N GLU A 347 -13.49 11.84 11.73
CA GLU A 347 -13.73 13.26 12.07
C GLU A 347 -13.97 14.11 10.82
N LEU A 348 -13.32 13.82 9.68
CA LEU A 348 -13.61 14.49 8.41
C LEU A 348 -15.05 14.20 7.93
N GLN A 349 -15.55 12.96 8.10
CA GLN A 349 -16.95 12.62 7.79
C GLN A 349 -17.95 13.32 8.71
N GLU A 350 -17.62 13.46 10.00
CA GLU A 350 -18.44 14.15 11.00
C GLU A 350 -18.45 15.68 10.81
N LEU A 351 -17.31 16.28 10.39
CA LEU A 351 -17.12 17.73 10.21
C LEU A 351 -17.50 18.25 8.80
N MET A 352 -17.43 17.40 7.77
CA MET A 352 -17.85 17.75 6.39
C MET A 352 -18.98 16.85 5.89
N PRO A 353 -20.14 16.80 6.59
CA PRO A 353 -21.15 15.79 6.32
C PRO A 353 -21.81 15.94 4.95
N ARG A 354 -21.83 17.14 4.34
CA ARG A 354 -22.38 17.33 2.99
C ARG A 354 -21.51 16.66 1.92
N VAL A 355 -20.20 16.57 2.14
CA VAL A 355 -19.23 16.00 1.18
C VAL A 355 -18.91 14.53 1.49
N LEU A 356 -18.78 14.16 2.76
CA LEU A 356 -18.17 12.88 3.18
C LEU A 356 -19.05 11.92 3.98
N LYS A 357 -20.20 12.34 4.52
CA LYS A 357 -20.99 11.51 5.47
C LYS A 357 -21.29 10.11 4.94
N ASP A 358 -21.81 10.03 3.71
CA ASP A 358 -22.20 8.77 3.07
C ASP A 358 -21.07 8.21 2.16
N GLN A 359 -19.84 8.72 2.31
CA GLN A 359 -18.66 8.32 1.54
C GLN A 359 -17.70 7.55 2.44
N ALA A 360 -17.73 6.21 2.36
CA ALA A 360 -16.77 5.38 3.09
C ALA A 360 -15.33 5.66 2.62
N LEU A 361 -14.37 5.66 3.55
CA LEU A 361 -12.94 5.63 3.21
C LEU A 361 -12.65 4.33 2.45
N ARG A 362 -12.23 4.45 1.19
CA ARG A 362 -11.89 3.31 0.33
C ARG A 362 -10.43 2.93 0.44
N GLN A 363 -9.54 3.91 0.31
CA GLN A 363 -8.11 3.70 0.36
C GLN A 363 -7.43 4.80 1.17
N ALA A 364 -6.35 4.41 1.85
CA ALA A 364 -5.39 5.33 2.44
C ALA A 364 -3.99 4.77 2.23
N TRP A 365 -3.04 5.66 1.94
CA TRP A 365 -1.64 5.27 1.77
C TRP A 365 -0.68 6.39 2.17
N PHE A 366 0.53 5.98 2.54
CA PHE A 366 1.69 6.86 2.48
C PHE A 366 2.47 6.59 1.20
N TYR A 367 2.81 7.65 0.48
CA TYR A 367 3.93 7.60 -0.47
C TYR A 367 5.14 8.31 0.10
N LYS A 368 6.30 7.66 0.04
CA LYS A 368 7.59 8.21 0.43
C LYS A 368 8.55 8.17 -0.75
N TYR A 369 8.99 9.34 -1.18
CA TYR A 369 9.68 9.48 -2.46
C TYR A 369 11.17 9.24 -2.32
N ASP A 370 11.77 8.84 -3.44
CA ASP A 370 13.21 8.79 -3.53
C ASP A 370 13.82 10.17 -3.78
N ILE A 371 14.92 10.42 -3.09
CA ILE A 371 15.64 11.70 -3.09
C ILE A 371 17.07 11.57 -3.64
N GLY A 372 17.51 10.35 -3.97
CA GLY A 372 18.86 10.06 -4.46
C GLY A 372 19.03 10.13 -5.98
N SER A 373 17.99 10.54 -6.72
CA SER A 373 18.08 10.75 -8.18
C SER A 373 18.22 12.24 -8.51
N GLU A 374 19.42 12.65 -8.90
CA GLU A 374 19.64 13.93 -9.59
C GLU A 374 19.07 13.95 -11.03
N ASP A 375 18.66 12.80 -11.57
CA ASP A 375 18.02 12.75 -12.89
C ASP A 375 16.55 13.15 -12.75
N GLU A 376 16.22 14.28 -13.40
CA GLU A 376 14.88 14.87 -13.45
C GLU A 376 13.80 13.93 -14.01
N ASN A 377 14.15 12.92 -14.80
CA ASN A 377 13.16 12.00 -15.36
C ASN A 377 12.58 11.07 -14.28
N TYR A 378 13.42 10.65 -13.32
CA TYR A 378 13.06 9.74 -12.22
C TYR A 378 12.69 10.46 -10.91
N SER A 379 13.09 11.72 -10.72
CA SER A 379 12.73 12.53 -9.54
C SER A 379 11.42 13.32 -9.66
N ARG A 380 10.70 13.22 -10.79
CA ARG A 380 9.40 13.88 -11.01
C ARG A 380 8.19 13.21 -10.33
N GLY A 381 8.39 12.20 -9.48
CA GLY A 381 7.30 11.53 -8.74
C GLY A 381 6.26 10.84 -9.63
N ILE A 382 5.00 10.84 -9.20
CA ILE A 382 3.89 10.22 -9.93
C ILE A 382 3.50 11.13 -11.10
N LYS A 383 3.44 10.57 -12.31
CA LYS A 383 2.99 11.24 -13.54
C LYS A 383 1.49 11.53 -13.52
N VAL A 384 0.97 12.16 -14.57
CA VAL A 384 -0.47 12.37 -14.77
C VAL A 384 -1.25 11.05 -14.61
N HIS A 385 -2.26 11.09 -13.75
CA HIS A 385 -3.23 10.02 -13.46
C HIS A 385 -4.51 10.61 -12.87
N ALA A 386 -5.54 9.79 -12.68
CA ALA A 386 -6.66 10.07 -11.78
C ALA A 386 -6.73 8.99 -10.68
N ASP A 387 -7.51 9.20 -9.63
CA ASP A 387 -7.71 8.22 -8.53
C ASP A 387 -9.18 7.77 -8.46
N LEU A 388 -9.46 6.45 -8.35
CA LEU A 388 -10.82 5.87 -8.27
C LEU A 388 -11.52 6.17 -6.94
N ALA A 389 -12.01 7.39 -6.79
CA ALA A 389 -12.82 7.81 -5.65
C ALA A 389 -13.70 9.00 -6.02
N ARG A 390 -14.56 9.44 -5.10
CA ARG A 390 -15.28 10.70 -5.24
C ARG A 390 -14.44 11.88 -4.78
N VAL A 391 -13.71 11.73 -3.68
CA VAL A 391 -12.95 12.80 -3.01
C VAL A 391 -11.52 12.35 -2.75
N ASN A 392 -10.55 13.14 -3.20
CA ASN A 392 -9.12 12.95 -2.93
C ASN A 392 -8.65 13.97 -1.90
N LEU A 393 -7.99 13.51 -0.83
CA LEU A 393 -7.29 14.36 0.12
C LEU A 393 -5.82 13.96 0.15
N ASN A 394 -4.92 14.90 -0.13
CA ASN A 394 -3.47 14.69 -0.15
C ASN A 394 -2.80 15.60 0.89
N ILE A 395 -2.32 15.02 1.99
CA ILE A 395 -1.79 15.73 3.18
C ILE A 395 -0.28 15.54 3.26
N TRP A 396 0.50 16.62 3.23
CA TRP A 396 1.96 16.55 3.35
C TRP A 396 2.44 16.51 4.80
N LEU A 397 3.32 15.57 5.11
CA LEU A 397 3.79 15.28 6.47
C LEU A 397 5.26 15.66 6.71
N THR A 398 6.02 15.95 5.66
CA THR A 398 7.43 16.34 5.75
C THR A 398 7.55 17.78 6.25
N PRO A 399 8.46 18.10 7.20
CA PRO A 399 8.70 19.47 7.67
C PRO A 399 9.08 20.42 6.55
N ASP A 400 8.65 21.67 6.64
CA ASP A 400 8.88 22.72 5.64
C ASP A 400 10.37 22.91 5.34
N GLU A 401 11.22 22.82 6.37
CA GLU A 401 12.67 22.97 6.24
C GLU A 401 13.35 21.83 5.47
N ALA A 402 12.67 20.70 5.22
CA ALA A 402 13.21 19.63 4.39
C ALA A 402 13.09 19.95 2.89
N ASN A 403 12.09 20.75 2.49
CA ASN A 403 11.91 21.17 1.11
C ASN A 403 12.89 22.32 0.79
N LEU A 404 13.72 22.11 -0.23
CA LEU A 404 14.70 23.09 -0.72
C LEU A 404 14.10 24.08 -1.73
N ASP A 405 12.85 23.85 -2.18
CA ASP A 405 12.07 24.80 -2.96
C ASP A 405 10.61 24.88 -2.45
N PRO A 406 10.30 25.83 -1.54
CA PRO A 406 8.95 26.04 -1.02
C PRO A 406 7.89 26.42 -2.08
N SER A 407 8.31 26.75 -3.31
CA SER A 407 7.40 27.04 -4.42
C SER A 407 6.94 25.79 -5.18
N SER A 408 7.40 24.59 -4.80
CA SER A 408 7.11 23.36 -5.52
C SER A 408 6.87 22.13 -4.62
N GLY A 409 6.95 20.94 -5.21
CA GLY A 409 6.87 19.62 -4.57
C GLY A 409 5.52 19.20 -4.01
N GLY A 410 4.45 19.92 -4.34
CA GLY A 410 3.09 19.52 -3.99
C GLY A 410 2.44 18.71 -5.12
N LEU A 411 1.33 19.19 -5.67
CA LEU A 411 0.62 18.59 -6.81
C LEU A 411 0.32 19.64 -7.89
N LEU A 412 0.30 19.18 -9.14
CA LEU A 412 -0.32 19.88 -10.27
C LEU A 412 -1.65 19.19 -10.55
N ILE A 413 -2.76 19.92 -10.45
CA ILE A 413 -4.12 19.38 -10.65
C ILE A 413 -4.74 20.12 -11.83
N TYR A 414 -5.18 19.37 -12.85
CA TYR A 414 -5.72 19.90 -14.09
C TYR A 414 -7.25 19.97 -13.99
N ASP A 415 -7.88 21.00 -14.55
CA ASP A 415 -9.35 21.15 -14.62
C ASP A 415 -10.02 20.22 -15.66
N THR A 416 -9.42 19.05 -15.89
CA THR A 416 -9.77 18.08 -16.94
C THR A 416 -9.97 16.69 -16.33
N LEU A 417 -11.03 16.00 -16.75
CA LEU A 417 -11.35 14.61 -16.40
C LEU A 417 -10.78 13.65 -17.47
N PRO A 418 -10.56 12.36 -17.18
CA PRO A 418 -10.27 11.35 -18.19
C PRO A 418 -11.28 11.38 -19.35
N GLY A 419 -10.77 11.37 -20.58
CA GLY A 419 -11.57 11.58 -21.78
C GLY A 419 -12.55 10.44 -22.08
N SER A 420 -13.68 10.78 -22.73
CA SER A 420 -14.57 9.82 -23.37
C SER A 420 -14.47 9.93 -24.89
N ASP A 421 -14.64 8.79 -25.57
CA ASP A 421 -14.71 8.60 -27.04
C ASP A 421 -13.47 8.94 -27.89
N GLU A 422 -12.49 9.75 -27.44
CA GLU A 422 -11.30 10.11 -28.23
C GLU A 422 -10.02 9.28 -27.94
N PHE A 423 -10.05 8.38 -26.96
CA PHE A 423 -8.92 7.50 -26.62
C PHE A 423 -9.39 6.04 -26.53
N GLU A 424 -8.65 5.10 -27.14
CA GLU A 424 -8.98 3.65 -27.09
C GLU A 424 -8.64 2.98 -25.73
N ALA A 425 -8.59 3.74 -24.65
CA ALA A 425 -8.60 3.21 -23.29
C ALA A 425 -10.02 2.73 -22.95
N SER A 426 -10.19 1.42 -22.79
CA SER A 426 -11.50 0.79 -22.56
C SER A 426 -12.01 0.98 -21.13
N ASN A 427 -11.11 1.27 -20.18
CA ASN A 427 -11.37 1.37 -18.75
C ASN A 427 -10.32 2.24 -18.03
N PHE A 428 -10.49 2.46 -16.72
CA PHE A 428 -9.62 3.31 -15.90
C PHE A 428 -8.19 2.77 -15.72
N ALA A 429 -7.99 1.46 -15.73
CA ALA A 429 -6.66 0.86 -15.64
C ALA A 429 -5.83 1.07 -16.92
N ASP A 430 -6.49 1.12 -18.09
CA ASP A 430 -5.86 1.50 -19.35
C ASP A 430 -5.40 2.97 -19.30
N TRP A 431 -6.23 3.88 -18.78
CA TRP A 431 -5.89 5.30 -18.61
C TRP A 431 -4.68 5.50 -17.69
N ASN A 432 -4.66 4.86 -16.53
CA ASN A 432 -3.57 4.95 -15.56
C ASN A 432 -2.34 4.08 -15.90
N ASN A 433 -2.27 3.50 -17.10
CA ASN A 433 -1.07 2.81 -17.56
C ASN A 433 0.06 3.82 -17.84
N TRP A 434 1.24 3.58 -17.29
CA TRP A 434 2.44 4.41 -17.46
C TRP A 434 2.86 4.57 -18.94
N GLU A 435 2.51 3.60 -19.80
CA GLU A 435 2.76 3.61 -21.24
C GLU A 435 1.98 4.74 -21.94
N ASN A 436 0.81 5.10 -21.41
CA ASN A 436 -0.13 6.06 -22.00
C ASN A 436 0.08 7.51 -21.50
N VAL A 437 1.12 7.77 -20.70
CA VAL A 437 1.40 9.11 -20.13
C VAL A 437 1.63 10.16 -21.20
N ASN A 438 2.26 9.81 -22.33
CA ASN A 438 2.47 10.76 -23.44
C ASN A 438 1.16 11.18 -24.09
N ASP A 439 0.18 10.29 -24.15
CA ASP A 439 -1.12 10.55 -24.74
C ASP A 439 -1.98 11.39 -23.78
N MET A 440 -1.93 11.12 -22.48
CA MET A 440 -2.53 11.99 -21.45
C MET A 440 -1.95 13.42 -21.49
N MET A 441 -0.62 13.56 -21.65
CA MET A 441 0.02 14.87 -21.81
C MET A 441 -0.36 15.59 -23.11
N THR A 442 -0.67 14.83 -24.17
CA THR A 442 -1.17 15.37 -25.44
C THR A 442 -2.61 15.85 -25.28
N TYR A 443 -3.47 15.01 -24.69
CA TYR A 443 -4.86 15.33 -24.36
C TYR A 443 -4.99 16.59 -23.50
N LEU A 444 -4.24 16.71 -22.40
CA LEU A 444 -4.22 17.90 -21.54
C LEU A 444 -3.81 19.18 -22.27
N LYS A 445 -2.97 19.06 -23.31
CA LYS A 445 -2.55 20.19 -24.13
C LYS A 445 -3.60 20.55 -25.19
N GLU A 446 -4.28 19.56 -25.75
CA GLU A 446 -5.34 19.74 -26.75
C GLU A 446 -6.65 20.24 -26.11
N SER A 447 -6.91 19.92 -24.84
CA SER A 447 -8.04 20.44 -24.06
C SER A 447 -7.84 21.85 -23.49
N ASP A 448 -6.65 22.46 -23.66
CA ASP A 448 -6.23 23.73 -23.03
C ASP A 448 -6.39 23.69 -21.49
N ALA A 449 -6.03 22.55 -20.88
CA ALA A 449 -6.23 22.27 -19.46
C ALA A 449 -5.53 23.31 -18.55
N LYS A 450 -6.29 23.87 -17.61
CA LYS A 450 -5.77 24.82 -16.62
C LYS A 450 -5.25 24.06 -15.41
N ILE A 451 -4.08 24.50 -14.95
CA ILE A 451 -3.37 23.86 -13.84
C ILE A 451 -3.59 24.67 -12.57
N THR A 452 -4.21 24.06 -11.56
CA THR A 452 -4.12 24.52 -10.18
C THR A 452 -2.93 23.84 -9.50
N LYS A 453 -1.90 24.63 -9.20
CA LYS A 453 -0.71 24.17 -8.47
C LYS A 453 -0.89 24.39 -6.96
N VAL A 454 -0.83 23.32 -6.19
CA VAL A 454 -0.80 23.36 -4.72
C VAL A 454 0.62 23.04 -4.28
N THR A 455 1.31 23.93 -3.57
CA THR A 455 2.73 23.71 -3.18
C THR A 455 2.86 22.89 -1.90
N ASN A 456 4.00 22.21 -1.72
CA ASN A 456 4.26 21.42 -0.52
C ASN A 456 4.35 22.31 0.72
N LYS A 457 3.71 21.88 1.80
CA LYS A 457 3.85 22.47 3.14
C LYS A 457 3.40 21.45 4.18
N GLN A 458 4.11 21.33 5.29
CA GLN A 458 3.73 20.43 6.37
C GLN A 458 2.32 20.77 6.87
N ASN A 459 1.50 19.73 7.08
CA ASN A 459 0.12 19.85 7.56
C ASN A 459 -0.83 20.62 6.63
N ARG A 460 -0.45 20.81 5.37
CA ARG A 460 -1.37 21.25 4.30
C ARG A 460 -2.01 20.03 3.64
N CYS A 461 -3.29 20.15 3.33
CA CYS A 461 -4.04 19.23 2.49
C CYS A 461 -4.40 19.90 1.15
N ALA A 462 -4.15 19.21 0.05
CA ALA A 462 -4.91 19.41 -1.19
C ALA A 462 -6.20 18.58 -1.10
N MET A 463 -7.37 19.16 -1.40
CA MET A 463 -8.64 18.43 -1.43
C MET A 463 -9.38 18.77 -2.73
N PHE A 464 -9.82 17.76 -3.49
CA PHE A 464 -10.39 17.95 -4.82
C PHE A 464 -11.23 16.74 -5.27
N ASN A 465 -11.97 16.90 -6.38
CA ASN A 465 -12.66 15.80 -7.05
C ASN A 465 -11.60 14.81 -7.59
N SER A 466 -11.62 13.56 -7.12
CA SER A 466 -10.58 12.57 -7.41
C SER A 466 -10.46 12.17 -8.88
N ALA A 467 -11.51 12.41 -9.67
CA ALA A 467 -11.51 12.19 -11.11
C ALA A 467 -10.75 13.26 -11.91
N LEU A 468 -10.33 14.38 -11.29
CA LEU A 468 -9.46 15.34 -11.97
C LEU A 468 -8.08 14.73 -12.22
N LEU A 469 -7.57 14.88 -13.44
CA LEU A 469 -6.20 14.50 -13.78
C LEU A 469 -5.22 15.32 -12.93
N HIS A 470 -4.19 14.67 -12.40
CA HIS A 470 -3.18 15.30 -11.55
C HIS A 470 -1.84 14.58 -11.58
N GLU A 471 -0.77 15.30 -11.28
CA GLU A 471 0.59 14.74 -11.13
C GLU A 471 1.36 15.36 -9.96
N THR A 472 2.48 14.71 -9.61
CA THR A 472 3.43 15.23 -8.63
C THR A 472 4.20 16.39 -9.24
N ASP A 473 4.12 17.57 -8.62
CA ASP A 473 4.96 18.70 -8.99
C ASP A 473 6.44 18.38 -8.75
N GLN A 474 7.34 19.02 -9.51
CA GLN A 474 8.79 18.86 -9.32
C GLN A 474 9.16 19.12 -7.87
N PHE A 475 10.07 18.34 -7.29
CA PHE A 475 10.50 18.51 -5.90
C PHE A 475 12.00 18.43 -5.72
N LYS A 476 12.49 19.13 -4.69
CA LYS A 476 13.87 19.03 -4.23
C LYS A 476 13.90 19.02 -2.72
N PHE A 477 14.25 17.90 -2.10
CA PHE A 477 14.32 17.75 -0.66
C PHE A 477 15.76 17.54 -0.18
N LYS A 478 16.04 17.86 1.08
CA LYS A 478 17.32 17.56 1.73
C LYS A 478 17.56 16.04 1.78
N GLU A 479 18.84 15.64 1.73
CA GLU A 479 19.24 14.26 2.00
C GLU A 479 18.83 13.81 3.41
N GLY A 480 18.60 12.50 3.59
CA GLY A 480 18.30 11.87 4.87
C GLY A 480 16.86 11.39 5.02
N TYR A 481 16.69 10.31 5.78
CA TYR A 481 15.43 9.56 5.91
C TYR A 481 14.21 10.41 6.28
N GLU A 482 14.34 11.24 7.32
CA GLU A 482 13.26 12.09 7.82
C GLU A 482 12.89 13.23 6.86
N ASN A 483 13.80 13.60 5.94
CA ASN A 483 13.64 14.68 4.97
C ASN A 483 12.96 14.25 3.67
N ARG A 484 12.74 12.94 3.44
CA ARG A 484 12.02 12.45 2.24
C ARG A 484 10.63 13.10 2.15
N ARG A 485 10.19 13.44 0.93
CA ARG A 485 8.80 13.87 0.66
C ARG A 485 7.86 12.73 1.07
N ILE A 486 6.93 13.01 1.97
CA ILE A 486 5.90 12.08 2.46
C ILE A 486 4.54 12.77 2.36
N ASN A 487 3.61 12.13 1.67
CA ASN A 487 2.18 12.48 1.71
C ASN A 487 1.36 11.30 2.24
N LEU A 488 0.33 11.61 3.01
CA LEU A 488 -0.82 10.74 3.27
C LEU A 488 -1.91 11.08 2.26
N THR A 489 -2.37 10.10 1.50
CA THR A 489 -3.58 10.25 0.69
C THR A 489 -4.74 9.51 1.34
N LEU A 490 -5.94 10.12 1.32
CA LEU A 490 -7.21 9.50 1.68
C LEU A 490 -8.17 9.60 0.50
N LEU A 491 -8.75 8.46 0.13
CA LEU A 491 -9.75 8.35 -0.93
C LEU A 491 -11.11 7.98 -0.36
N PHE A 492 -12.12 8.82 -0.58
CA PHE A 492 -13.48 8.61 -0.09
C PHE A 492 -14.48 8.40 -1.22
N GLY A 493 -15.41 7.46 -1.02
CA GLY A 493 -16.45 7.13 -2.00
C GLY A 493 -15.95 6.30 -3.18
N LEU A 494 -16.88 5.79 -3.99
CA LEU A 494 -16.60 5.34 -5.35
C LEU A 494 -17.09 6.44 -6.29
N ASP A 495 -16.37 6.70 -7.38
CA ASP A 495 -16.95 7.48 -8.46
C ASP A 495 -17.92 6.61 -9.25
N THR A 496 -19.21 6.91 -9.16
CA THR A 496 -20.25 6.22 -9.93
C THR A 496 -20.42 6.78 -11.35
N GLN A 497 -19.64 7.79 -11.75
CA GLN A 497 -19.61 8.29 -13.14
C GLN A 497 -18.53 7.61 -13.98
N VAL A 498 -17.55 6.94 -13.34
CA VAL A 498 -16.65 6.00 -14.00
C VAL A 498 -17.19 4.58 -13.80
N GLU A 499 -18.30 4.25 -14.47
CA GLU A 499 -18.69 2.85 -14.61
C GLU A 499 -17.59 2.10 -15.39
N GLU A 500 -17.08 0.99 -14.84
CA GLU A 500 -16.47 -0.05 -15.65
C GLU A 500 -17.54 -0.53 -16.65
N LYS A 501 -17.50 -0.02 -17.89
CA LYS A 501 -18.43 -0.42 -18.95
C LYS A 501 -18.48 -1.96 -19.04
N PRO A 502 -19.58 -2.61 -18.63
CA PRO A 502 -19.77 -4.02 -18.97
C PRO A 502 -19.80 -4.08 -20.49
N THR A 503 -19.07 -5.01 -21.08
CA THR A 503 -18.81 -5.06 -22.52
C THR A 503 -20.08 -5.18 -23.36
N GLY A 504 -20.68 -4.04 -23.72
CA GLY A 504 -21.82 -3.95 -24.64
C GLY A 504 -22.77 -2.77 -24.43
N VAL A 505 -22.58 -1.68 -25.21
CA VAL A 505 -23.65 -1.04 -26.02
C VAL A 505 -24.86 -0.51 -25.19
N LEU A 506 -25.00 0.79 -24.84
CA LEU A 506 -25.29 1.93 -25.75
C LEU A 506 -25.38 3.34 -25.07
N THR A 507 -24.95 4.38 -25.82
CA THR A 507 -25.39 5.81 -25.91
C THR A 507 -25.49 6.79 -24.73
N LYS A 508 -25.08 8.03 -25.06
CA LYS A 508 -25.33 9.32 -24.40
C LYS A 508 -26.76 9.56 -23.91
N PHE A 509 -26.88 10.42 -22.89
CA PHE A 509 -28.06 11.27 -22.67
C PHE A 509 -27.68 12.76 -22.71
N GLU A 510 -28.65 13.58 -23.13
CA GLU A 510 -28.58 15.04 -23.30
C GLU A 510 -28.77 15.82 -21.98
#